data_AF-A0A2G6E4S7-F1
#
_entry.id   AF-A0A2G6E4S7-F1
#
_cell.length_a   1.000
_cell.length_b   1.000
_cell.length_c   1.000
_cell.angle_alpha   90.00
_cell.angle_beta   90.00
_cell.angle_gamma   90.00
#
_symmetry.space_group_name_H-M   'P 1'
#
loop_
_entity.id
_entity.type
_entity.pdbx_description
1 polymer ?
#
loop_
_entity_poly.entity_id
_entity_poly.type
_entity_poly.pdbx_seq_one_letter_code
_entity_poly.pdbx_strand_id
1 'polypeptide(L)'
;MPGATKTWSPRNFYTQQRGKYEIEGSGERSNSGRRDVFWSLFTLRVFFTKHSLMMPKQYIAEVIESSTTELSAQTRVLNGSPPFGSFVKVGTSPMSIAMICDIITGSSEPNRQPVAYGKSEEELRKEQPQIFELLRTEIRAKIVGYSLDGVIRQLVPPHPPRLHDFVYVCTPEEVQTFTQQYDYFRTLAGIGGSLSDELLIAAIQQSCSCQSGSARACLIRIGKELSRLFRDDYDRLESILKRIVL
;
A
#
# COMPACT_ATOMS: atom_id res chain seq x y z
N MET A 1 36.60 -37.66 36.10
CA MET A 1 37.76 -37.45 35.21
C MET A 1 37.32 -37.61 33.75
N PRO A 2 37.91 -36.83 32.83
CA PRO A 2 37.11 -36.07 31.87
C PRO A 2 37.48 -36.32 30.39
N GLY A 3 36.66 -35.80 29.49
CA GLY A 3 37.06 -35.44 28.14
C GLY A 3 35.85 -35.12 27.26
N ALA A 4 35.80 -34.09 26.45
CA ALA A 4 36.55 -32.84 26.39
C ALA A 4 35.64 -31.83 25.65
N THR A 5 35.65 -30.59 26.10
CA THR A 5 35.13 -29.39 25.43
C THR A 5 35.73 -29.17 24.05
N LYS A 6 34.95 -28.60 23.11
CA LYS A 6 35.49 -27.68 22.08
C LYS A 6 34.43 -26.71 21.55
N THR A 7 34.49 -25.53 22.14
CA THR A 7 34.02 -24.21 21.67
C THR A 7 34.58 -23.86 20.29
N TRP A 8 33.77 -23.26 19.42
CA TRP A 8 34.19 -22.73 18.11
C TRP A 8 33.81 -21.25 17.93
N SER A 9 34.83 -20.39 17.94
CA SER A 9 35.05 -19.14 17.18
C SER A 9 36.51 -18.70 17.51
N PRO A 10 37.22 -17.80 16.79
CA PRO A 10 36.73 -16.74 15.88
C PRO A 10 37.64 -16.41 14.64
N ARG A 11 37.23 -15.37 13.89
CA ARG A 11 38.01 -14.34 13.14
C ARG A 11 38.05 -14.38 11.60
N ASN A 12 37.46 -13.32 11.05
CA ASN A 12 37.99 -12.32 10.08
C ASN A 12 38.93 -12.78 8.96
N PHE A 13 38.47 -12.60 7.72
CA PHE A 13 39.31 -12.27 6.58
C PHE A 13 38.67 -11.14 5.75
N TYR A 14 39.26 -9.94 5.83
CA TYR A 14 39.10 -8.85 4.87
C TYR A 14 40.27 -8.95 3.87
N THR A 15 39.95 -9.08 2.58
CA THR A 15 40.84 -8.85 1.42
C THR A 15 39.91 -8.56 0.23
N GLN A 16 39.63 -7.31 -0.12
CA GLN A 16 40.42 -6.42 -0.99
C GLN A 16 40.68 -7.00 -2.39
N GLN A 17 39.88 -6.61 -3.38
CA GLN A 17 40.25 -6.63 -4.79
C GLN A 17 39.99 -5.24 -5.41
N ARG A 18 41.09 -4.54 -5.72
CA ARG A 18 41.18 -3.40 -6.64
C ARG A 18 41.70 -3.94 -7.96
N GLY A 19 40.94 -3.78 -9.05
CA GLY A 19 41.44 -3.97 -10.41
C GLY A 19 41.91 -2.63 -11.00
N LYS A 20 43.21 -2.53 -11.28
CA LYS A 20 43.85 -1.51 -12.12
C LYS A 20 44.12 -2.12 -13.49
N TYR A 21 43.86 -1.37 -14.56
CA TYR A 21 44.56 -1.53 -15.85
C TYR A 21 44.90 -0.14 -16.38
N GLU A 22 46.19 0.19 -16.40
CA GLU A 22 46.82 1.26 -17.18
C GLU A 22 47.61 0.61 -18.32
N ILE A 23 47.31 0.98 -19.57
CA ILE A 23 48.12 1.78 -20.51
C ILE A 23 49.24 0.99 -21.19
N GLU A 24 49.16 0.90 -22.52
CA GLU A 24 50.32 1.16 -23.38
C GLU A 24 49.84 1.69 -24.74
N GLY A 25 50.53 2.72 -25.23
CA GLY A 25 50.21 3.44 -26.46
C GLY A 25 51.29 3.30 -27.52
N SER A 26 50.91 3.61 -28.75
CA SER A 26 51.74 3.98 -29.92
C SER A 26 50.71 4.25 -31.04
N GLY A 27 50.77 5.25 -31.92
CA GLY A 27 51.82 6.16 -32.35
C GLY A 27 51.59 6.39 -33.85
N GLU A 28 51.12 7.60 -34.19
CA GLU A 28 51.23 8.30 -35.48
C GLU A 28 50.44 7.92 -36.77
N ARG A 29 49.73 8.97 -37.25
CA ARG A 29 49.67 9.57 -38.61
C ARG A 29 48.89 8.91 -39.77
N SER A 30 47.90 9.71 -40.20
CA SER A 30 47.76 10.28 -41.57
C SER A 30 47.17 9.43 -42.71
N ASN A 31 45.87 9.68 -42.94
CA ASN A 31 45.28 10.23 -44.16
C ASN A 31 45.03 9.36 -45.42
N SER A 32 43.85 9.61 -45.98
CA SER A 32 43.40 9.41 -47.38
C SER A 32 42.82 8.04 -47.78
N GLY A 33 41.62 8.08 -48.40
CA GLY A 33 41.22 7.04 -49.36
C GLY A 33 39.79 6.49 -49.28
N ARG A 34 38.79 7.31 -49.63
CA ARG A 34 37.61 6.98 -50.47
C ARG A 34 36.97 5.57 -50.43
N ARG A 35 35.65 5.63 -50.19
CA ARG A 35 34.55 4.83 -50.78
C ARG A 35 34.30 3.44 -50.18
N ASP A 36 33.23 3.32 -49.39
CA ASP A 36 32.01 2.66 -49.89
C ASP A 36 30.77 3.16 -49.14
N VAL A 37 29.88 3.78 -49.92
CA VAL A 37 28.54 4.27 -49.56
C VAL A 37 27.58 3.45 -50.40
N PHE A 38 26.80 2.56 -49.77
CA PHE A 38 25.58 1.89 -50.24
C PHE A 38 25.38 0.74 -49.23
N TRP A 39 24.48 0.76 -48.24
CA TRP A 39 23.02 0.89 -48.24
C TRP A 39 22.60 1.64 -46.96
N SER A 40 22.02 2.83 -46.98
CA SER A 40 20.61 3.15 -47.24
C SER A 40 19.59 2.28 -46.48
N LEU A 41 18.87 2.94 -45.56
CA LEU A 41 17.53 2.63 -45.04
C LEU A 41 17.38 1.45 -44.06
N PHE A 42 17.83 1.61 -42.81
CA PHE A 42 17.08 1.10 -41.65
C PHE A 42 17.34 1.90 -40.36
N THR A 43 17.47 3.23 -40.49
CA THR A 43 17.68 4.14 -39.37
C THR A 43 16.49 5.09 -39.24
N LEU A 44 15.27 4.60 -38.97
CA LEU A 44 14.19 5.47 -38.47
C LEU A 44 12.92 4.74 -37.96
N ARG A 45 13.00 3.63 -37.21
CA ARG A 45 11.84 3.15 -36.43
C ARG A 45 12.24 2.04 -35.47
N VAL A 46 12.61 2.39 -34.24
CA VAL A 46 12.31 1.74 -32.94
C VAL A 46 13.16 2.49 -31.91
N PHE A 47 12.76 3.71 -31.54
CA PHE A 47 13.25 4.43 -30.36
C PHE A 47 12.08 5.01 -29.57
N PHE A 48 10.94 4.32 -29.60
CA PHE A 48 9.71 4.82 -28.98
C PHE A 48 8.81 3.69 -28.50
N THR A 49 9.24 2.89 -27.51
CA THR A 49 8.26 2.23 -26.63
C THR A 49 8.88 1.79 -25.30
N LYS A 50 8.22 2.21 -24.21
CA LYS A 50 8.40 1.78 -22.80
C LYS A 50 9.55 2.40 -22.00
N HIS A 51 9.66 3.72 -22.01
CA HIS A 51 9.65 4.42 -20.72
C HIS A 51 8.23 4.94 -20.55
N SER A 52 7.31 4.06 -20.11
CA SER A 52 6.11 4.57 -19.45
C SER A 52 6.68 5.34 -18.27
N LEU A 53 6.57 6.68 -18.32
CA LEU A 53 6.82 7.54 -17.19
C LEU A 53 5.87 7.04 -16.10
N MET A 54 6.36 6.12 -15.29
CA MET A 54 5.72 5.67 -14.07
C MET A 54 5.68 6.93 -13.22
N MET A 55 4.55 7.65 -13.29
CA MET A 55 4.24 8.70 -12.34
C MET A 55 4.54 8.09 -10.98
N PRO A 56 5.43 8.66 -10.17
CA PRO A 56 5.69 8.11 -8.85
C PRO A 56 4.33 7.98 -8.18
N LYS A 57 3.93 6.76 -7.77
CA LYS A 57 2.69 6.53 -7.01
C LYS A 57 2.72 7.57 -5.90
N GLN A 58 1.85 8.57 -5.94
CA GLN A 58 1.92 9.65 -4.98
C GLN A 58 1.33 9.11 -3.68
N TYR A 59 2.10 9.16 -2.60
CA TYR A 59 1.59 8.74 -1.31
C TYR A 59 0.44 9.64 -0.88
N ILE A 60 -0.51 9.07 -0.16
CA ILE A 60 -1.69 9.79 0.34
C ILE A 60 -1.52 10.22 1.80
N ALA A 61 -0.72 9.49 2.57
CA ALA A 61 -0.55 9.67 3.99
C ALA A 61 0.79 9.12 4.47
N GLU A 62 1.16 9.46 5.68
CA GLU A 62 2.39 9.05 6.36
C GLU A 62 2.06 8.47 7.74
N VAL A 63 2.61 7.31 8.06
CA VAL A 63 2.32 6.58 9.31
C VAL A 63 2.81 7.37 10.52
N ILE A 64 1.91 7.59 11.48
CA ILE A 64 2.19 8.27 12.76
C ILE A 64 2.02 7.34 13.97
N GLU A 65 1.31 6.23 13.81
CA GLU A 65 1.14 5.18 14.82
C GLU A 65 0.91 3.84 14.12
N SER A 66 1.41 2.74 14.69
CA SER A 66 1.36 1.44 14.04
C SER A 66 1.46 0.27 15.01
N SER A 67 0.71 -0.79 14.72
CA SER A 67 0.76 -2.10 15.36
C SER A 67 0.66 -3.20 14.29
N THR A 68 0.69 -4.47 14.68
CA THR A 68 0.53 -5.59 13.72
C THR A 68 -0.88 -5.72 13.18
N THR A 69 -1.87 -5.06 13.81
CA THR A 69 -3.29 -5.16 13.44
C THR A 69 -3.87 -3.88 12.85
N GLU A 70 -3.23 -2.74 13.09
CA GLU A 70 -3.73 -1.44 12.65
C GLU A 70 -2.63 -0.38 12.54
N LEU A 71 -2.94 0.70 11.86
CA LEU A 71 -2.11 1.90 11.79
C LEU A 71 -2.98 3.16 11.77
N SER A 72 -2.39 4.26 12.22
CA SER A 72 -2.88 5.62 11.99
C SER A 72 -1.88 6.37 11.11
N ALA A 73 -2.38 7.12 10.13
CA ALA A 73 -1.54 7.89 9.23
C ALA A 73 -2.13 9.29 8.99
N GLN A 74 -1.28 10.30 8.94
CA GLN A 74 -1.69 11.66 8.60
C GLN A 74 -1.69 11.83 7.09
N THR A 75 -2.79 12.30 6.51
CA THR A 75 -2.88 12.55 5.07
C THR A 75 -2.00 13.73 4.66
N ARG A 76 -1.44 13.66 3.46
CA ARG A 76 -0.61 14.73 2.86
C ARG A 76 -1.41 16.01 2.58
N VAL A 77 -2.69 15.87 2.23
CA VAL A 77 -3.58 16.96 1.85
C VAL A 77 -4.79 16.93 2.78
N LEU A 78 -5.16 18.09 3.34
CA LEU A 78 -6.37 18.21 4.17
C LEU A 78 -7.60 17.71 3.41
N ASN A 79 -8.40 16.85 4.04
CA ASN A 79 -9.53 16.14 3.44
C ASN A 79 -9.17 15.27 2.21
N GLY A 80 -7.89 14.93 2.03
CA GLY A 80 -7.38 14.14 0.91
C GLY A 80 -7.40 12.62 1.12
N SER A 81 -8.17 12.13 2.10
CA SER A 81 -8.29 10.70 2.36
C SER A 81 -9.10 9.99 1.27
N PRO A 82 -8.72 8.77 0.85
CA PRO A 82 -9.66 7.87 0.18
C PRO A 82 -10.86 7.55 1.09
N PRO A 83 -11.99 7.06 0.53
CA PRO A 83 -13.17 6.73 1.30
C PRO A 83 -12.95 5.56 2.26
N PHE A 84 -13.82 5.46 3.26
CA PHE A 84 -13.92 4.28 4.14
C PHE A 84 -13.99 2.98 3.33
N GLY A 85 -13.30 1.94 3.81
CA GLY A 85 -13.21 0.65 3.14
C GLY A 85 -12.20 0.59 1.99
N SER A 86 -11.53 1.69 1.65
CA SER A 86 -10.47 1.67 0.63
C SER A 86 -9.28 0.81 1.09
N PHE A 87 -8.76 0.00 0.18
CA PHE A 87 -7.51 -0.71 0.38
C PHE A 87 -6.30 0.23 0.21
N VAL A 88 -5.39 0.17 1.17
CA VAL A 88 -4.12 0.87 1.17
C VAL A 88 -2.98 -0.10 1.42
N LYS A 89 -1.78 0.30 1.00
CA LYS A 89 -0.55 -0.45 1.21
C LYS A 89 0.54 0.44 1.79
N VAL A 90 1.38 -0.15 2.63
CA VAL A 90 2.38 0.56 3.43
C VAL A 90 3.64 -0.30 3.60
N GLY A 91 4.80 0.34 3.62
CA GLY A 91 6.09 -0.34 3.70
C GLY A 91 6.47 -1.08 2.41
N THR A 92 7.62 -1.76 2.43
CA THR A 92 8.22 -2.38 1.23
C THR A 92 8.46 -3.88 1.39
N SER A 93 8.92 -4.35 2.55
CA SER A 93 9.11 -5.78 2.82
C SER A 93 9.17 -6.07 4.34
N PRO A 94 8.16 -6.75 4.92
CA PRO A 94 6.87 -7.04 4.31
C PRO A 94 6.08 -5.76 4.02
N MET A 95 5.42 -5.69 2.87
CA MET A 95 4.46 -4.63 2.54
C MET A 95 3.12 -4.99 3.17
N SER A 96 2.62 -4.18 4.10
CA SER A 96 1.32 -4.43 4.72
C SER A 96 0.20 -3.92 3.82
N ILE A 97 -0.92 -4.64 3.82
CA ILE A 97 -2.16 -4.30 3.13
C ILE A 97 -3.22 -4.06 4.20
N ALA A 98 -3.84 -2.90 4.17
CA ALA A 98 -4.79 -2.45 5.17
C ALA A 98 -6.05 -1.87 4.53
N MET A 99 -7.14 -1.78 5.29
CA MET A 99 -8.38 -1.14 4.89
C MET A 99 -8.67 0.05 5.80
N ILE A 100 -8.97 1.21 5.19
CA ILE A 100 -9.35 2.41 5.94
C ILE A 100 -10.67 2.15 6.68
N CYS A 101 -10.67 2.36 8.00
CA CYS A 101 -11.81 2.12 8.86
C CYS A 101 -12.28 3.37 9.61
N ASP A 102 -11.52 4.45 9.56
CA ASP A 102 -11.92 5.74 10.15
C ASP A 102 -11.17 6.88 9.45
N ILE A 103 -11.80 8.05 9.36
CA ILE A 103 -11.23 9.26 8.78
C ILE A 103 -11.64 10.43 9.66
N ILE A 104 -10.65 11.08 10.29
CA ILE A 104 -10.86 12.14 11.25
C ILE A 104 -10.16 13.40 10.75
N THR A 105 -10.91 14.48 10.55
CA THR A 105 -10.34 15.82 10.36
C THR A 105 -10.51 16.61 11.65
N GLY A 106 -9.39 17.09 12.20
CA GLY A 106 -9.38 17.79 13.48
C GLY A 106 -8.21 18.76 13.56
N SER A 107 -7.95 19.29 14.76
CA SER A 107 -6.81 20.17 14.96
C SER A 107 -5.50 19.37 14.97
N SER A 108 -4.43 19.98 14.46
CA SER A 108 -3.06 19.48 14.61
C SER A 108 -2.53 19.63 16.04
N GLU A 109 -3.07 20.57 16.82
CA GLU A 109 -2.61 20.86 18.17
C GLU A 109 -3.38 20.05 19.23
N PRO A 110 -2.68 19.36 20.14
CA PRO A 110 -3.33 18.69 21.27
C PRO A 110 -4.16 19.68 22.09
N ASN A 111 -5.39 19.30 22.46
CA ASN A 111 -6.36 20.10 23.24
C ASN A 111 -7.02 21.29 22.52
N ARG A 112 -6.80 21.46 21.21
CA ARG A 112 -7.53 22.47 20.42
C ARG A 112 -8.64 21.80 19.61
N GLN A 113 -9.83 22.40 19.61
CA GLN A 113 -10.96 21.93 18.81
C GLN A 113 -11.27 22.97 17.73
N PRO A 114 -11.50 22.54 16.48
CA PRO A 114 -12.06 23.41 15.45
C PRO A 114 -13.40 23.98 15.91
N VAL A 115 -13.67 25.24 15.59
CA VAL A 115 -14.93 25.92 15.93
C VAL A 115 -15.71 26.25 14.65
N ALA A 116 -17.03 26.30 14.76
CA ALA A 116 -17.89 26.68 13.65
C ALA A 116 -17.84 28.20 13.42
N TYR A 117 -17.51 28.62 12.20
CA TYR A 117 -17.45 30.03 11.82
C TYR A 117 -18.70 30.53 11.07
N GLY A 118 -19.60 29.62 10.67
CA GLY A 118 -20.82 29.98 9.92
C GLY A 118 -20.56 30.52 8.52
N LYS A 119 -19.45 30.12 7.90
CA LYS A 119 -18.97 30.58 6.58
C LYS A 119 -18.65 29.39 5.67
N SER A 120 -18.69 29.61 4.35
CA SER A 120 -18.23 28.60 3.42
C SER A 120 -16.70 28.40 3.51
N GLU A 121 -16.20 27.29 2.95
CA GLU A 121 -14.76 27.03 2.89
C GLU A 121 -14.04 28.10 2.05
N GLU A 122 -14.65 28.56 0.96
CA GLU A 122 -14.11 29.60 0.09
C GLU A 122 -14.02 30.95 0.79
N GLU A 123 -15.02 31.32 1.59
CA GLU A 123 -15.02 32.54 2.41
C GLU A 123 -13.93 32.46 3.49
N LEU A 124 -13.85 31.32 4.20
CA LEU A 124 -12.83 31.10 5.22
C LEU A 124 -11.42 31.14 4.65
N ARG A 125 -11.18 30.58 3.45
CA ARG A 125 -9.86 30.67 2.82
C ARG A 125 -9.45 32.10 2.47
N LYS A 126 -10.40 32.96 2.12
CA LYS A 126 -10.12 34.37 1.81
C LYS A 126 -9.87 35.19 3.06
N GLU A 127 -10.69 34.98 4.09
CA GLU A 127 -10.67 35.84 5.28
C GLU A 127 -9.73 35.34 6.39
N GLN A 128 -9.59 34.03 6.53
CA GLN A 128 -8.83 33.38 7.62
C GLN A 128 -8.09 32.11 7.12
N PRO A 129 -7.20 32.22 6.13
CA PRO A 129 -6.47 31.06 5.57
C PRO A 129 -5.67 30.27 6.61
N GLN A 130 -5.15 30.94 7.65
CA GLN A 130 -4.38 30.33 8.72
C GLN A 130 -5.13 29.24 9.51
N ILE A 131 -6.46 29.20 9.46
CA ILE A 131 -7.24 28.12 10.09
C ILE A 131 -6.86 26.76 9.50
N PHE A 132 -6.66 26.70 8.18
CA PHE A 132 -6.41 25.43 7.48
C PHE A 132 -5.02 24.85 7.79
N GLU A 133 -4.07 25.67 8.23
CA GLU A 133 -2.74 25.22 8.69
C GLU A 133 -2.81 24.53 10.06
N LEU A 134 -3.86 24.78 10.83
CA LEU A 134 -4.11 24.20 12.15
C LEU A 134 -4.93 22.92 12.09
N LEU A 135 -5.30 22.48 10.87
CA LEU A 135 -6.11 21.28 10.65
C LEU A 135 -5.27 20.19 10.02
N ARG A 136 -5.58 18.94 10.39
CA ARG A 136 -5.05 17.76 9.74
C ARG A 136 -6.14 16.72 9.58
N THR A 137 -5.99 15.89 8.56
CA THR A 137 -6.80 14.68 8.39
C THR A 137 -5.95 13.47 8.70
N GLU A 138 -6.45 12.62 9.57
CA GLU A 138 -5.87 11.34 9.93
C GLU A 138 -6.77 10.21 9.43
N ILE A 139 -6.15 9.16 8.91
CA ILE A 139 -6.82 7.90 8.58
C ILE A 139 -6.42 6.85 9.60
N ARG A 140 -7.37 6.00 9.98
CA ARG A 140 -7.08 4.75 10.68
C ARG A 140 -7.37 3.61 9.74
N ALA A 141 -6.48 2.63 9.72
CA ALA A 141 -6.61 1.47 8.84
C ALA A 141 -6.32 0.17 9.59
N LYS A 142 -7.15 -0.85 9.34
CA LYS A 142 -6.96 -2.21 9.86
C LYS A 142 -6.12 -3.02 8.89
N ILE A 143 -5.05 -3.63 9.38
CA ILE A 143 -4.18 -4.49 8.57
C ILE A 143 -4.90 -5.83 8.34
N VAL A 144 -5.10 -6.16 7.06
CA VAL A 144 -5.85 -7.35 6.62
C VAL A 144 -4.95 -8.38 5.95
N GLY A 145 -3.73 -8.01 5.64
CA GLY A 145 -2.74 -8.90 5.05
C GLY A 145 -1.39 -8.23 4.86
N TYR A 146 -0.45 -8.96 4.28
CA TYR A 146 0.83 -8.44 3.85
C TYR A 146 1.37 -9.20 2.65
N SER A 147 2.33 -8.61 1.96
CA SER A 147 3.12 -9.23 0.90
C SER A 147 4.57 -9.32 1.35
N LEU A 148 5.14 -10.52 1.27
CA LEU A 148 6.56 -10.78 1.52
C LEU A 148 7.09 -11.59 0.35
N ASP A 149 8.17 -11.11 -0.27
CA ASP A 149 8.78 -11.74 -1.44
C ASP A 149 7.79 -12.00 -2.59
N GLY A 150 6.83 -11.09 -2.77
CA GLY A 150 5.77 -11.20 -3.79
C GLY A 150 4.62 -12.14 -3.42
N VAL A 151 4.70 -12.83 -2.28
CA VAL A 151 3.65 -13.73 -1.79
C VAL A 151 2.70 -12.96 -0.88
N ILE A 152 1.45 -12.83 -1.32
CA ILE A 152 0.36 -12.24 -0.53
C ILE A 152 -0.13 -13.24 0.52
N ARG A 153 -0.32 -12.76 1.74
CA ARG A 153 -0.85 -13.50 2.88
C ARG A 153 -1.94 -12.67 3.55
N GLN A 154 -3.12 -13.28 3.73
CA GLN A 154 -4.29 -12.66 4.34
C GLN A 154 -4.32 -12.87 5.87
N LEU A 155 -3.24 -12.47 6.53
CA LEU A 155 -3.08 -12.52 7.99
C LEU A 155 -2.18 -11.36 8.45
N VAL A 156 -2.04 -11.17 9.76
CA VAL A 156 -1.22 -10.07 10.31
C VAL A 156 0.26 -10.20 9.90
N PRO A 157 0.96 -9.09 9.59
CA PRO A 157 2.39 -9.13 9.30
C PRO A 157 3.20 -9.54 10.54
N PRO A 158 4.40 -10.11 10.35
CA PRO A 158 5.28 -10.50 11.47
C PRO A 158 5.81 -9.29 12.26
N HIS A 159 5.81 -8.10 11.66
CA HIS A 159 6.18 -6.84 12.30
C HIS A 159 5.25 -5.73 11.81
N PRO A 160 4.96 -4.72 12.64
CA PRO A 160 4.16 -3.57 12.22
C PRO A 160 4.88 -2.75 11.13
N PRO A 161 4.13 -2.02 10.28
CA PRO A 161 4.68 -0.92 9.49
C PRO A 161 5.48 0.06 10.35
N ARG A 162 6.51 0.69 9.78
CA ARG A 162 7.34 1.64 10.52
C ARG A 162 6.65 3.01 10.59
N LEU A 163 6.97 3.77 11.64
CA LEU A 163 6.68 5.20 11.65
C LEU A 163 7.31 5.86 10.44
N HIS A 164 6.61 6.84 9.87
CA HIS A 164 7.00 7.57 8.67
C HIS A 164 7.05 6.73 7.38
N ASP A 165 6.58 5.48 7.40
CA ASP A 165 6.30 4.78 6.15
C ASP A 165 5.17 5.50 5.38
N PHE A 166 5.34 5.61 4.07
CA PHE A 166 4.33 6.20 3.22
C PHE A 166 3.20 5.21 2.91
N VAL A 167 1.98 5.73 2.94
CA VAL A 167 0.75 5.00 2.62
C VAL A 167 0.33 5.32 1.18
N TYR A 168 0.00 4.28 0.42
CA TYR A 168 -0.46 4.40 -0.96
C TYR A 168 -1.80 3.70 -1.13
N VAL A 169 -2.65 4.20 -2.02
CA VAL A 169 -3.88 3.49 -2.42
C VAL A 169 -3.51 2.25 -3.23
N CYS A 170 -4.14 1.12 -2.94
CA CYS A 170 -4.02 -0.07 -3.76
C CYS A 170 -4.70 0.15 -5.12
N THR A 171 -4.05 -0.24 -6.21
CA THR A 171 -4.68 -0.18 -7.54
C THR A 171 -5.75 -1.27 -7.67
N PRO A 172 -6.69 -1.13 -8.62
CA PRO A 172 -7.70 -2.18 -8.86
C PRO A 172 -7.11 -3.57 -9.06
N GLU A 173 -5.95 -3.69 -9.72
CA GLU A 173 -5.24 -4.95 -9.92
C GLU A 173 -4.66 -5.50 -8.61
N GLU A 174 -4.14 -4.64 -7.75
CA GLU A 174 -3.62 -5.03 -6.42
C GLU A 174 -4.78 -5.52 -5.54
N VAL A 175 -5.92 -4.83 -5.55
CA VAL A 175 -7.14 -5.25 -4.84
C VAL A 175 -7.68 -6.56 -5.40
N GLN A 176 -7.77 -6.70 -6.72
CA GLN A 176 -8.21 -7.93 -7.38
C GLN A 176 -7.30 -9.11 -7.02
N THR A 177 -5.98 -8.91 -7.01
CA THR A 177 -5.02 -9.94 -6.66
C THR A 177 -5.14 -10.32 -5.18
N PHE A 178 -5.26 -9.34 -4.29
CA PHE A 178 -5.45 -9.58 -2.87
C PHE A 178 -6.75 -10.34 -2.59
N THR A 179 -7.84 -10.01 -3.28
CA THR A 179 -9.20 -10.53 -3.02
C THR A 179 -9.55 -11.81 -3.80
N GLN A 180 -8.54 -12.53 -4.33
CA GLN A 180 -8.74 -13.87 -4.91
C GLN A 180 -9.19 -14.90 -3.86
N GLN A 181 -8.79 -14.70 -2.61
CA GLN A 181 -9.20 -15.46 -1.44
C GLN A 181 -9.91 -14.54 -0.44
N TYR A 182 -10.60 -15.12 0.55
CA TYR A 182 -11.45 -14.38 1.49
C TYR A 182 -11.11 -14.64 2.97
N ASP A 183 -9.93 -15.18 3.26
CA ASP A 183 -9.46 -15.46 4.63
C ASP A 183 -9.34 -14.18 5.48
N TYR A 184 -9.07 -13.04 4.85
CA TYR A 184 -8.98 -11.75 5.52
C TYR A 184 -10.30 -11.28 6.16
N PHE A 185 -11.46 -11.84 5.76
CA PHE A 185 -12.72 -11.60 6.46
C PHE A 185 -12.67 -12.05 7.92
N ARG A 186 -11.87 -13.08 8.24
CA ARG A 186 -11.66 -13.53 9.63
C ARG A 186 -10.97 -12.44 10.44
N THR A 187 -9.97 -11.80 9.85
CA THR A 187 -9.27 -10.66 10.48
C THR A 187 -10.25 -9.53 10.77
N LEU A 188 -11.07 -9.14 9.79
CA LEU A 188 -12.07 -8.09 9.97
C LEU A 188 -13.13 -8.45 11.03
N ALA A 189 -13.63 -9.68 11.04
CA ALA A 189 -14.62 -10.13 12.00
C ALA A 189 -14.05 -10.26 13.43
N GLY A 190 -12.77 -10.61 13.56
CA GLY A 190 -12.10 -10.84 14.84
C GLY A 190 -11.55 -9.59 15.53
N ILE A 191 -11.38 -8.48 14.80
CA ILE A 191 -10.81 -7.23 15.33
C ILE A 191 -11.71 -6.57 16.40
N GLY A 192 -12.99 -6.91 16.45
CA GLY A 192 -13.95 -6.29 17.37
C GLY A 192 -14.15 -4.79 17.12
N GLY A 193 -15.08 -4.18 17.85
CA GLY A 193 -15.42 -2.76 17.72
C GLY A 193 -16.70 -2.50 16.91
N SER A 194 -17.20 -1.27 16.98
CA SER A 194 -18.52 -0.88 16.44
C SER A 194 -18.63 -0.87 14.92
N LEU A 195 -17.50 -0.74 14.21
CA LEU A 195 -17.46 -0.62 12.74
C LEU A 195 -16.98 -1.90 12.03
N SER A 196 -16.86 -3.03 12.74
CA SER A 196 -16.38 -4.28 12.12
C SER A 196 -17.28 -4.74 10.97
N ASP A 197 -18.59 -4.59 11.12
CA ASP A 197 -19.57 -5.05 10.13
C ASP A 197 -19.63 -4.09 8.94
N GLU A 198 -19.53 -2.79 9.17
CA GLU A 198 -19.41 -1.78 8.12
C GLU A 198 -18.17 -2.05 7.25
N LEU A 199 -17.04 -2.31 7.89
CA LEU A 199 -15.79 -2.56 7.20
C LEU A 199 -15.85 -3.88 6.42
N LEU A 200 -16.54 -4.89 6.95
CA LEU A 200 -16.77 -6.15 6.25
C LEU A 200 -17.69 -5.95 5.03
N ILE A 201 -18.76 -5.17 5.15
CA ILE A 201 -19.63 -4.82 4.01
C ILE A 201 -18.82 -4.12 2.92
N ALA A 202 -18.02 -3.12 3.29
CA ALA A 202 -17.16 -2.41 2.35
C ALA A 202 -16.12 -3.35 1.69
N ALA A 203 -15.57 -4.30 2.45
CA ALA A 203 -14.64 -5.31 1.93
C ALA A 203 -15.28 -6.20 0.88
N ILE A 204 -16.55 -6.59 1.08
CA ILE A 204 -17.32 -7.40 0.13
C ILE A 204 -17.58 -6.61 -1.15
N GLN A 205 -18.01 -5.35 -1.01
CA GLN A 205 -18.28 -4.47 -2.14
C GLN A 205 -17.02 -4.27 -3.00
N GLN A 206 -15.90 -3.87 -2.37
CA GLN A 206 -14.61 -3.70 -3.06
C GLN A 206 -14.15 -4.98 -3.77
N SER A 207 -14.29 -6.13 -3.12
CA SER A 207 -13.93 -7.43 -3.71
C SER A 207 -14.77 -7.79 -4.94
N CYS A 208 -16.06 -7.44 -4.93
CA CYS A 208 -16.93 -7.73 -6.06
C CYS A 208 -16.74 -6.72 -7.21
N SER A 209 -16.51 -5.44 -6.90
CA SER A 209 -16.28 -4.40 -7.91
C SER A 209 -14.97 -4.60 -8.69
N CYS A 210 -13.95 -5.22 -8.10
CA CYS A 210 -12.67 -5.48 -8.77
C CYS A 210 -12.62 -6.81 -9.55
N GLN A 211 -13.65 -7.64 -9.51
CA GLN A 211 -13.67 -8.92 -10.22
C GLN A 211 -14.35 -8.82 -11.58
N SER A 212 -13.77 -9.47 -12.60
CA SER A 212 -14.28 -9.47 -13.98
C SER A 212 -15.56 -10.30 -14.20
N GLY A 213 -16.12 -10.92 -13.14
CA GLY A 213 -17.30 -11.78 -13.20
C GLY A 213 -18.60 -11.07 -12.84
N SER A 214 -19.72 -11.80 -12.84
CA SER A 214 -20.98 -11.20 -12.39
C SER A 214 -20.95 -10.91 -10.88
N ALA A 215 -21.47 -9.75 -10.49
CA ALA A 215 -21.67 -9.34 -9.11
C ALA A 215 -22.34 -10.45 -8.27
N ARG A 216 -23.36 -11.09 -8.82
CA ARG A 216 -24.06 -12.22 -8.20
C ARG A 216 -23.16 -13.43 -7.94
N ALA A 217 -22.31 -13.81 -8.89
CA ALA A 217 -21.40 -14.94 -8.71
C ALA A 217 -20.31 -14.64 -7.67
N CYS A 218 -19.88 -13.38 -7.55
CA CYS A 218 -19.03 -12.94 -6.44
C CYS A 218 -19.73 -13.11 -5.09
N LEU A 219 -20.95 -12.55 -4.95
CA LEU A 219 -21.71 -12.65 -3.70
C LEU A 219 -21.99 -14.08 -3.26
N ILE A 220 -22.29 -15.00 -4.19
CA ILE A 220 -22.50 -16.41 -3.86
C ILE A 220 -21.22 -17.04 -3.26
N ARG A 221 -20.04 -16.73 -3.81
CA ARG A 221 -18.76 -17.24 -3.28
C ARG A 221 -18.47 -16.67 -1.90
N ILE A 222 -18.60 -15.35 -1.75
CA ILE A 222 -18.42 -14.67 -0.47
C ILE A 222 -19.42 -15.19 0.57
N GLY A 223 -20.70 -15.30 0.23
CA GLY A 223 -21.74 -15.79 1.13
C GLY A 223 -21.47 -17.21 1.66
N LYS A 224 -20.85 -18.08 0.86
CA LYS A 224 -20.41 -19.42 1.32
C LYS A 224 -19.27 -19.35 2.34
N GLU A 225 -18.35 -18.40 2.19
CA GLU A 225 -17.27 -18.22 3.19
C GLU A 225 -17.80 -17.57 4.46
N LEU A 226 -18.68 -16.56 4.33
CA LEU A 226 -19.29 -15.91 5.48
C LEU A 226 -20.21 -16.84 6.28
N SER A 227 -20.95 -17.75 5.63
CA SER A 227 -21.78 -18.73 6.34
C SER A 227 -20.97 -19.72 7.18
N ARG A 228 -19.71 -20.00 6.79
CA ARG A 228 -18.77 -20.77 7.60
C ARG A 228 -18.18 -19.94 8.73
N LEU A 229 -17.90 -18.66 8.47
CA LEU A 229 -17.34 -17.73 9.46
C LEU A 229 -18.33 -17.42 10.58
N PHE A 230 -19.58 -17.17 10.23
CA PHE A 230 -20.68 -16.80 11.14
C PHE A 230 -21.62 -17.97 11.41
N ARG A 231 -21.09 -19.20 11.47
CA ARG A 231 -21.91 -20.43 11.62
C ARG A 231 -22.78 -20.45 12.89
N ASP A 232 -22.39 -19.69 13.92
CA ASP A 232 -23.07 -19.61 15.21
C ASP A 232 -23.78 -18.26 15.41
N ASP A 233 -23.77 -17.36 14.41
CA ASP A 233 -24.32 -16.01 14.47
C ASP A 233 -25.02 -15.65 13.15
N TYR A 234 -26.11 -16.36 12.87
CA TYR A 234 -26.89 -16.21 11.64
C TYR A 234 -27.56 -14.84 11.54
N ASP A 235 -27.99 -14.25 12.66
CA ASP A 235 -28.65 -12.95 12.68
C ASP A 235 -27.67 -11.85 12.23
N ARG A 236 -26.42 -11.88 12.70
CA ARG A 236 -25.38 -10.97 12.23
C ARG A 236 -25.06 -11.16 10.75
N LEU A 237 -24.94 -12.41 10.30
CA LEU A 237 -24.73 -12.71 8.87
C LEU A 237 -25.85 -12.15 8.01
N GLU A 238 -27.11 -12.38 8.39
CA GLU A 238 -28.26 -11.89 7.65
C GLU A 238 -28.29 -10.35 7.61
N SER A 239 -28.01 -9.70 8.74
CA SER A 239 -27.90 -8.24 8.84
C SER A 239 -26.83 -7.68 7.88
N ILE A 240 -25.66 -8.31 7.81
CA ILE A 240 -24.57 -7.91 6.90
C ILE A 240 -25.01 -8.08 5.44
N LEU A 241 -25.55 -9.25 5.08
CA LEU A 241 -25.94 -9.54 3.69
C LEU A 241 -27.06 -8.63 3.17
N LYS A 242 -28.03 -8.25 4.02
CA LYS A 242 -29.13 -7.34 3.67
C LYS A 242 -28.66 -5.92 3.31
N ARG A 243 -27.47 -5.54 3.77
CA ARG A 243 -26.94 -4.17 3.64
C ARG A 243 -25.95 -4.01 2.50
N ILE A 244 -25.60 -5.10 1.82
CA ILE A 244 -24.69 -5.04 0.68
C ILE A 244 -25.41 -4.40 -0.51
N VAL A 245 -24.80 -3.35 -1.05
CA VAL A 245 -25.22 -2.69 -2.29
C VAL A 245 -24.08 -2.82 -3.29
N LEU A 246 -24.33 -3.43 -4.46
CA LEU A 246 -23.33 -3.59 -5.53
C LEU A 246 -23.68 -2.72 -6.75
#